data_AF-A0A357IWR0-F1
#
_entry.id   AF-A0A357IWR0-F1
#
_cell.length_a   1.000
_cell.length_b   1.000
_cell.length_c   1.000
_cell.angle_alpha   90.00
_cell.angle_beta   90.00
_cell.angle_gamma   90.00
#
_symmetry.space_group_name_H-M   'P 1'
#
loop_
_entity.id
_entity.type
_entity.pdbx_description
1 polymer ?
#
loop_
_entity_poly.entity_id
_entity_poly.type
_entity_poly.pdbx_seq_one_letter_code
_entity_poly.pdbx_strand_id
1 'polypeptide(L)'
;MTFRRALILVLFWAILPISASLLASPTYDASKVRPEILELFKDFEEHPVVCDSAVGAGGTTPHCYTIVHTIADKATPEELVMLTRHQAPGVRANALIALLYAKQDELFLEIMPQHFHDSTRLTWFSGCSPGSVGLAEIVLSRAQWYLSEADYRRLQEKLLHFEGSTDARYMAFQILPLAAKHEKRVRELAMQKSPGAALALAHYGKDSDVSIIQSIQAERAAEFYEAVQVFPHEDFKDDLEDSYDSIMAPKYLYYRTEYFAAIASYRDDWARSMLRRPYRIHFFQDPDAARASVMYAISMEHQLPYYTELIWEFSDSQSISANTFKQLCESVSIQCTNYVTNTLAHIKDLDLTFSWDKVRAYTDYLKRNDPELLKKIIIEQLESGEMALPAPYLGIIKESKDPDYVNPALEFIQEKPEHWSKRDLAIVLLDYGDISIKERLLRLRPGKRFLHSKEFQKALENWKPGSER
;
A
#
# COMPACT_ATOMS: atom_id res chain seq x y z
N MET A 1 59.58 55.99 14.70
CA MET A 1 58.43 56.85 15.08
C MET A 1 57.24 55.94 15.35
N THR A 2 57.12 55.35 16.56
CA THR A 2 56.31 55.81 17.71
C THR A 2 54.83 56.07 17.40
N PHE A 3 53.95 55.15 17.82
CA PHE A 3 52.86 55.32 18.82
C PHE A 3 52.07 53.97 18.88
N ARG A 4 52.20 53.13 19.91
CA ARG A 4 51.59 53.08 21.27
C ARG A 4 50.06 52.83 21.33
N ARG A 5 49.74 51.67 21.96
CA ARG A 5 48.55 51.34 22.82
C ARG A 5 47.22 51.13 22.04
N ALA A 6 46.33 50.21 22.40
CA ALA A 6 45.97 49.74 23.74
C ALA A 6 45.51 48.28 23.77
N LEU A 7 45.92 47.59 24.83
CA LEU A 7 45.44 46.31 25.32
C LEU A 7 44.07 46.56 25.98
N ILE A 8 43.00 45.99 25.45
CA ILE A 8 41.68 45.99 26.10
C ILE A 8 41.48 44.61 26.73
N LEU A 9 41.66 44.55 28.05
CA LEU A 9 41.10 43.51 28.90
C LEU A 9 39.57 43.72 28.94
N VAL A 10 38.81 42.79 28.37
CA VAL A 10 37.39 42.62 28.71
C VAL A 10 37.29 41.42 29.63
N LEU A 11 37.04 41.70 30.90
CA LEU A 11 36.51 40.75 31.87
C LEU A 11 35.15 40.26 31.35
N PHE A 12 35.09 39.07 30.76
CA PHE A 12 33.84 38.34 30.63
C PHE A 12 33.55 37.65 31.95
N TRP A 13 32.51 38.14 32.62
CA TRP A 13 31.87 37.50 33.74
C TRP A 13 31.60 36.02 33.45
N ALA A 14 32.00 35.18 34.40
CA ALA A 14 31.55 33.82 34.52
C ALA A 14 30.03 33.80 34.70
N ILE A 15 29.30 33.62 33.60
CA ILE A 15 27.94 33.09 33.66
C ILE A 15 28.13 31.61 33.95
N LEU A 16 27.83 31.24 35.19
CA LEU A 16 27.64 29.86 35.63
C LEU A 16 26.82 29.12 34.57
N PRO A 17 27.29 27.97 34.03
CA PRO A 17 26.37 27.08 33.37
C PRO A 17 25.40 26.64 34.45
N ILE A 18 24.16 27.15 34.39
CA ILE A 18 23.04 26.44 34.98
C ILE A 18 23.03 25.14 34.21
N SER A 19 23.66 24.13 34.81
CA SER A 19 23.57 22.74 34.42
C SER A 19 22.08 22.47 34.34
N ALA A 20 21.52 22.53 33.14
CA ALA A 20 20.32 21.82 32.84
C ALA A 20 20.68 20.38 33.20
N SER A 21 20.21 19.95 34.37
CA SER A 21 20.08 18.56 34.71
C SER A 21 19.18 17.99 33.63
N LEU A 22 19.79 17.60 32.50
CA LEU A 22 19.36 16.47 31.71
C LEU A 22 19.16 15.38 32.75
N LEU A 23 17.91 15.21 33.18
CA LEU A 23 17.47 14.00 33.84
C LEU A 23 17.79 12.92 32.82
N ALA A 24 18.97 12.32 32.95
CA ALA A 24 19.42 11.26 32.08
C ALA A 24 18.33 10.19 32.17
N SER A 25 17.61 9.97 31.07
CA SER A 25 16.58 8.94 31.01
C SER A 25 17.17 7.64 31.56
N PRO A 26 16.48 6.93 32.47
CA PRO A 26 17.06 5.78 33.13
C PRO A 26 17.54 4.78 32.07
N THR A 27 18.79 4.33 32.15
CA THR A 27 19.37 3.38 31.20
C THR A 27 18.62 2.05 31.24
N TYR A 28 18.65 1.31 30.12
CA TYR A 28 18.12 -0.05 30.07
C TYR A 28 18.73 -0.93 31.18
N ASP A 29 17.88 -1.75 31.81
CA ASP A 29 18.22 -2.67 32.88
C ASP A 29 17.47 -4.00 32.67
N ALA A 30 18.19 -5.00 32.18
CA ALA A 30 17.64 -6.32 31.89
C ALA A 30 17.06 -7.02 33.14
N SER A 31 17.53 -6.68 34.35
CA SER A 31 17.02 -7.28 35.59
C SER A 31 15.57 -6.88 35.91
N LYS A 32 15.07 -5.84 35.25
CA LYS A 32 13.69 -5.36 35.36
C LYS A 32 12.74 -5.98 34.33
N VAL A 33 13.23 -6.90 33.50
CA VAL A 33 12.43 -7.62 32.50
C VAL A 33 12.53 -9.11 32.80
N ARG A 34 11.39 -9.79 32.88
CA ARG A 34 11.40 -11.23 33.16
C ARG A 34 12.10 -12.02 32.04
N PRO A 35 12.83 -13.11 32.37
CA PRO A 35 13.55 -13.91 31.38
C PRO A 35 12.68 -14.44 30.24
N GLU A 36 11.44 -14.83 30.53
CA GLU A 36 10.51 -15.33 29.50
C GLU A 36 10.08 -14.24 28.50
N ILE A 37 10.11 -12.96 28.88
CA ILE A 37 9.84 -11.84 27.98
C ILE A 37 11.10 -11.51 27.17
N LEU A 38 12.28 -11.53 27.79
CA LEU A 38 13.55 -11.32 27.09
C LEU A 38 13.77 -12.36 25.98
N GLU A 39 13.45 -13.63 26.24
CA GLU A 39 13.59 -14.69 25.23
C GLU A 39 12.73 -14.44 23.99
N LEU A 40 11.54 -13.83 24.14
CA LEU A 40 10.69 -13.45 23.00
C LEU A 40 11.30 -12.32 22.15
N PHE A 41 12.19 -11.51 22.71
CA PHE A 41 12.85 -10.41 22.00
C PHE A 41 14.19 -10.77 21.35
N LYS A 42 14.74 -11.94 21.67
CA LYS A 42 16.05 -12.38 21.21
C LYS A 42 16.18 -12.33 19.68
N ASP A 43 15.16 -12.80 18.97
CA ASP A 43 15.13 -12.76 17.50
C ASP A 43 15.21 -11.32 16.96
N PHE A 44 14.64 -10.33 17.67
CA PHE A 44 14.69 -8.92 17.27
C PHE A 44 16.02 -8.22 17.60
N GLU A 45 16.84 -8.82 18.47
CA GLU A 45 18.22 -8.39 18.69
C GLU A 45 19.12 -8.82 17.54
N GLU A 46 18.98 -10.07 17.11
CA GLU A 46 19.76 -10.67 16.02
C GLU A 46 19.28 -10.18 14.64
N HIS A 47 17.96 -10.02 14.50
CA HIS A 47 17.30 -9.63 13.26
C HIS A 47 16.40 -8.41 13.51
N PRO A 48 16.91 -7.18 13.29
CA PRO A 48 16.16 -5.95 13.56
C PRO A 48 15.05 -5.75 12.52
N VAL A 49 13.92 -6.42 12.75
CA VAL A 49 12.77 -6.48 11.84
C VAL A 49 11.48 -6.06 12.52
N VAL A 50 10.57 -5.49 11.74
CA VAL A 50 9.17 -5.28 12.10
C VAL A 50 8.31 -5.88 11.00
N CYS A 51 7.18 -6.48 11.35
CA CYS A 51 6.33 -7.18 10.39
C CYS A 51 4.87 -6.77 10.55
N ASP A 52 4.18 -6.56 9.42
CA ASP A 52 2.73 -6.40 9.40
C ASP A 52 2.00 -7.76 9.51
N SER A 53 0.67 -7.71 9.64
CA SER A 53 -0.19 -8.88 9.85
C SER A 53 -0.26 -9.84 8.65
N ALA A 54 0.11 -9.36 7.47
CA ALA A 54 0.07 -10.10 6.21
C ALA A 54 1.27 -9.70 5.35
N VAL A 55 2.17 -10.66 5.08
CA VAL A 55 3.41 -10.45 4.34
C VAL A 55 3.56 -11.50 3.24
N GLY A 56 4.12 -11.10 2.10
CA GLY A 56 4.44 -11.98 0.97
C GLY A 56 3.24 -12.37 0.11
N ALA A 57 3.48 -13.28 -0.83
CA ALA A 57 2.45 -13.77 -1.74
C ALA A 57 1.33 -14.50 -0.97
N GLY A 58 0.10 -13.99 -1.09
CA GLY A 58 -1.06 -14.51 -0.37
C GLY A 58 -1.27 -13.96 1.04
N GLY A 59 -0.43 -13.03 1.51
CA GLY A 59 -0.64 -12.29 2.76
C GLY A 59 -0.61 -13.18 4.01
N THR A 60 0.42 -14.01 4.16
CA THR A 60 0.52 -14.90 5.33
C THR A 60 0.94 -14.11 6.56
N THR A 61 0.43 -14.49 7.74
CA THR A 61 0.84 -13.86 9.00
C THR A 61 2.23 -14.34 9.41
N PRO A 62 3.24 -13.46 9.44
CA PRO A 62 4.61 -13.87 9.71
C PRO A 62 4.84 -14.07 11.22
N HIS A 63 5.85 -14.88 11.56
CA HIS A 63 6.13 -15.22 12.95
C HIS A 63 6.48 -13.99 13.82
N CYS A 64 7.31 -13.07 13.30
CA CYS A 64 7.64 -11.79 13.94
C CYS A 64 6.39 -11.00 14.36
N TYR A 65 5.33 -10.98 13.55
CA TYR A 65 4.07 -10.33 13.93
C TYR A 65 3.40 -11.04 15.12
N THR A 66 3.33 -12.37 15.10
CA THR A 66 2.73 -13.16 16.19
C THR A 66 3.47 -13.04 17.52
N ILE A 67 4.80 -12.90 17.49
CA ILE A 67 5.62 -12.70 18.68
C ILE A 67 5.28 -11.37 19.35
N VAL A 68 5.13 -10.27 18.60
CA VAL A 68 4.82 -8.94 19.18
C VAL A 68 3.47 -8.92 19.88
N HIS A 69 2.46 -9.60 19.31
CA HIS A 69 1.16 -9.78 19.99
C HIS A 69 1.31 -10.61 21.27
N THR A 70 2.09 -11.70 21.22
CA THR A 70 2.38 -12.52 22.40
C THR A 70 3.07 -11.71 23.50
N ILE A 71 3.98 -10.81 23.13
CA ILE A 71 4.65 -9.87 24.05
C ILE A 71 3.63 -8.89 24.64
N ALA A 72 2.79 -8.27 23.80
CA ALA A 72 1.77 -7.32 24.23
C ALA A 72 0.79 -7.93 25.25
N ASP A 73 0.48 -9.23 25.10
CA ASP A 73 -0.41 -9.95 26.02
C ASP A 73 0.26 -10.36 27.34
N LYS A 74 1.60 -10.55 27.34
CA LYS A 74 2.32 -11.17 28.47
C LYS A 74 3.19 -10.22 29.28
N ALA A 75 3.77 -9.21 28.65
CA ALA A 75 4.68 -8.27 29.30
C ALA A 75 3.88 -7.26 30.14
N THR A 76 4.42 -6.85 31.29
CA THR A 76 3.84 -5.72 32.02
C THR A 76 4.17 -4.40 31.33
N PRO A 77 3.40 -3.33 31.56
CA PRO A 77 3.72 -2.01 31.01
C PRO A 77 5.14 -1.56 31.34
N GLU A 78 5.62 -1.79 32.57
CA GLU A 78 6.96 -1.43 33.02
C GLU A 78 8.06 -2.18 32.28
N GLU A 79 7.83 -3.47 31.97
CA GLU A 79 8.75 -4.28 31.16
C GLU A 79 8.84 -3.70 29.74
N LEU A 80 7.70 -3.37 29.13
CA LEU A 80 7.67 -2.73 27.81
C LEU A 80 8.39 -1.37 27.81
N VAL A 81 8.17 -0.53 28.82
CA VAL A 81 8.91 0.74 28.98
C VAL A 81 10.41 0.51 29.10
N MET A 82 10.84 -0.53 29.83
CA MET A 82 12.26 -0.86 29.93
C MET A 82 12.82 -1.23 28.56
N LEU A 83 12.10 -2.06 27.81
CA LEU A 83 12.50 -2.55 26.49
C LEU A 83 12.52 -1.46 25.41
N THR A 84 11.73 -0.38 25.53
CA THR A 84 11.87 0.77 24.61
C THR A 84 13.24 1.45 24.72
N ARG A 85 14.01 1.18 25.78
CA ARG A 85 15.35 1.74 26.00
C ARG A 85 16.49 0.78 25.61
N HIS A 86 16.15 -0.37 25.04
CA HIS A 86 17.12 -1.41 24.66
C HIS A 86 18.13 -0.90 23.61
N GLN A 87 19.34 -1.46 23.57
CA GLN A 87 20.36 -1.05 22.59
C GLN A 87 20.02 -1.51 21.16
N ALA A 88 19.38 -2.67 21.01
CA ALA A 88 18.95 -3.17 19.71
C ALA A 88 17.69 -2.42 19.21
N PRO A 89 17.71 -1.84 18.01
CA PRO A 89 16.58 -1.05 17.49
C PRO A 89 15.34 -1.92 17.22
N GLY A 90 15.52 -3.20 16.85
CA GLY A 90 14.40 -4.14 16.67
C GLY A 90 13.61 -4.34 17.96
N VAL A 91 14.30 -4.45 19.10
CA VAL A 91 13.66 -4.55 20.41
C VAL A 91 12.91 -3.28 20.76
N ARG A 92 13.52 -2.10 20.59
CA ARG A 92 12.86 -0.81 20.87
C ARG A 92 11.59 -0.62 20.04
N ALA A 93 11.66 -0.88 18.74
CA ALA A 93 10.53 -0.71 17.82
C ALA A 93 9.36 -1.64 18.18
N ASN A 94 9.65 -2.93 18.36
CA ASN A 94 8.63 -3.91 18.69
C ASN A 94 8.06 -3.72 20.11
N ALA A 95 8.84 -3.19 21.06
CA ALA A 95 8.33 -2.80 22.38
C ALA A 95 7.36 -1.61 22.31
N LEU A 96 7.68 -0.58 21.51
CA LEU A 96 6.76 0.55 21.25
C LEU A 96 5.48 0.09 20.56
N ILE A 97 5.57 -0.83 19.59
CA ILE A 97 4.40 -1.41 18.92
C ILE A 97 3.60 -2.29 19.88
N ALA A 98 4.26 -3.07 20.76
CA ALA A 98 3.58 -3.87 21.77
C ALA A 98 2.78 -3.01 22.77
N LEU A 99 3.24 -1.79 23.10
CA LEU A 99 2.45 -0.83 23.89
C LEU A 99 1.13 -0.47 23.20
N LEU A 100 1.14 -0.26 21.88
CA LEU A 100 -0.07 -0.01 21.10
C LEU A 100 -1.00 -1.23 21.10
N TYR A 101 -0.47 -2.44 20.93
CA TYR A 101 -1.29 -3.66 20.92
C TYR A 101 -1.89 -3.97 22.30
N ALA A 102 -1.14 -3.70 23.37
CA ALA A 102 -1.58 -3.82 24.74
C ALA A 102 -2.52 -2.68 25.19
N LYS A 103 -2.89 -1.76 24.28
CA LYS A 103 -3.75 -0.58 24.52
C LYS A 103 -3.24 0.30 25.66
N GLN A 104 -1.92 0.46 25.77
CA GLN A 104 -1.26 1.32 26.74
C GLN A 104 -1.06 2.73 26.17
N ASP A 105 -2.14 3.35 25.69
CA ASP A 105 -2.08 4.53 24.82
C ASP A 105 -1.42 5.73 25.52
N GLU A 106 -1.77 6.03 26.77
CA GLU A 106 -1.14 7.14 27.54
C GLU A 106 0.36 6.92 27.74
N LEU A 107 0.75 5.68 28.02
CA LEU A 107 2.16 5.31 28.21
C LEU A 107 2.93 5.44 26.89
N PHE A 108 2.32 5.02 25.79
CA PHE A 108 2.85 5.22 24.44
C PHE A 108 3.04 6.72 24.14
N LEU A 109 2.03 7.55 24.41
CA LEU A 109 2.08 9.00 24.19
C LEU A 109 3.12 9.70 25.06
N GLU A 110 3.45 9.16 26.24
CA GLU A 110 4.53 9.63 27.11
C GLU A 110 5.92 9.28 26.56
N ILE A 111 6.08 8.04 26.08
CA ILE A 111 7.39 7.49 25.70
C ILE A 111 7.78 7.84 24.27
N MET A 112 6.86 7.76 23.31
CA MET A 112 7.14 7.92 21.88
C MET A 112 7.89 9.24 21.54
N PRO A 113 7.59 10.41 22.18
CA PRO A 113 8.34 11.64 21.93
C PRO A 113 9.84 11.53 22.19
N GLN A 114 10.26 10.64 23.08
CA GLN A 114 11.68 10.37 23.37
C GLN A 114 12.36 9.64 22.22
N HIS A 115 11.60 9.03 21.31
CA HIS A 115 12.08 8.26 20.17
C HIS A 115 11.90 8.97 18.83
N PHE A 116 11.39 10.20 18.77
CA PHE A 116 11.19 10.92 17.50
C PHE A 116 12.48 11.12 16.69
N HIS A 117 13.64 11.16 17.34
CA HIS A 117 14.95 11.25 16.69
C HIS A 117 15.53 9.89 16.27
N ASP A 118 14.91 8.77 16.66
CA ASP A 118 15.43 7.43 16.37
C ASP A 118 15.16 7.07 14.90
N SER A 119 16.12 7.46 14.07
CA SER A 119 16.16 7.21 12.62
C SER A 119 16.89 5.90 12.27
N THR A 120 17.19 5.06 13.27
CA THR A 120 17.85 3.77 13.04
C THR A 120 17.01 2.94 12.09
N ARG A 121 17.62 2.49 10.98
CA ARG A 121 16.92 1.75 9.93
C ARG A 121 16.68 0.30 10.35
N LEU A 122 15.46 -0.17 10.14
CA LEU A 122 15.00 -1.54 10.38
C LEU A 122 14.50 -2.14 9.07
N THR A 123 14.45 -3.47 8.99
CA THR A 123 13.72 -4.12 7.89
C THR A 123 12.25 -4.19 8.26
N TRP A 124 11.40 -3.47 7.53
CA TRP A 124 9.95 -3.52 7.69
C TRP A 124 9.35 -4.40 6.61
N PHE A 125 8.76 -5.53 7.00
CA PHE A 125 8.00 -6.38 6.11
C PHE A 125 6.54 -5.93 6.08
N SER A 126 6.17 -5.20 5.04
CA SER A 126 4.79 -4.73 4.79
C SER A 126 4.36 -5.14 3.38
N GLY A 127 3.22 -5.84 3.28
CA GLY A 127 2.72 -6.35 2.01
C GLY A 127 3.71 -7.31 1.32
N CYS A 128 4.04 -7.04 0.07
CA CYS A 128 4.81 -7.98 -0.76
C CYS A 128 6.33 -7.83 -0.66
N SER A 129 6.85 -6.73 -0.09
CA SER A 129 8.27 -6.40 -0.16
C SER A 129 8.80 -5.87 1.17
N PRO A 130 9.99 -6.32 1.62
CA PRO A 130 10.67 -5.67 2.73
C PRO A 130 11.20 -4.28 2.32
N GLY A 131 11.12 -3.33 3.24
CA GLY A 131 11.70 -1.99 3.11
C GLY A 131 12.70 -1.69 4.22
N SER A 132 13.66 -0.79 3.96
CA SER A 132 14.56 -0.25 5.00
C SER A 132 14.03 1.11 5.49
N VAL A 133 13.39 1.11 6.66
CA VAL A 133 12.60 2.26 7.16
C VAL A 133 13.05 2.66 8.56
N GLY A 134 12.97 3.95 8.90
CA GLY A 134 13.38 4.43 10.22
C GLY A 134 12.47 3.94 11.34
N LEU A 135 13.02 3.67 12.52
CA LEU A 135 12.24 3.18 13.67
C LEU A 135 11.05 4.07 14.00
N ALA A 136 11.28 5.38 14.18
CA ALA A 136 10.20 6.31 14.51
C ALA A 136 9.11 6.36 13.43
N GLU A 137 9.51 6.27 12.17
CA GLU A 137 8.61 6.25 11.02
C GLU A 137 7.70 5.01 11.02
N ILE A 138 8.27 3.82 11.25
CA ILE A 138 7.51 2.58 11.37
C ILE A 138 6.53 2.65 12.55
N VAL A 139 6.98 3.10 13.71
CA VAL A 139 6.13 3.13 14.91
C VAL A 139 4.98 4.13 14.75
N LEU A 140 5.23 5.32 14.20
CA LEU A 140 4.18 6.31 13.94
C LEU A 140 3.19 5.87 12.86
N SER A 141 3.66 5.14 11.83
CA SER A 141 2.79 4.59 10.80
C SER A 141 1.85 3.51 11.36
N ARG A 142 2.27 2.77 12.39
CA ARG A 142 1.39 1.86 13.13
C ARG A 142 0.43 2.62 14.04
N ALA A 143 0.89 3.62 14.77
CA ALA A 143 0.09 4.35 15.76
C ALA A 143 -1.25 4.87 15.22
N GLN A 144 -1.31 5.27 13.94
CA GLN A 144 -2.55 5.75 13.31
C GLN A 144 -3.70 4.73 13.31
N TRP A 145 -3.39 3.43 13.32
CA TRP A 145 -4.37 2.36 13.23
C TRP A 145 -4.84 1.88 14.60
N TYR A 146 -4.13 2.23 15.68
CA TYR A 146 -4.38 1.73 17.04
C TYR A 146 -4.79 2.83 18.01
N LEU A 147 -4.34 4.06 17.81
CA LEU A 147 -4.75 5.20 18.62
C LEU A 147 -6.10 5.75 18.17
N SER A 148 -6.82 6.36 19.11
CA SER A 148 -7.95 7.22 18.76
C SER A 148 -7.47 8.43 17.95
N GLU A 149 -8.35 9.04 17.15
CA GLU A 149 -8.02 10.27 16.42
C GLU A 149 -7.52 11.39 17.36
N ALA A 150 -8.14 11.51 18.55
CA ALA A 150 -7.76 12.50 19.55
C ALA A 150 -6.33 12.27 20.09
N ASP A 151 -5.96 11.02 20.34
CA ASP A 151 -4.62 10.65 20.82
C ASP A 151 -3.57 10.79 19.73
N TYR A 152 -3.90 10.42 18.50
CA TYR A 152 -3.01 10.65 17.36
C TYR A 152 -2.73 12.14 17.16
N ARG A 153 -3.76 13.00 17.31
CA ARG A 153 -3.58 14.46 17.28
C ARG A 153 -2.64 14.94 18.39
N ARG A 154 -2.78 14.45 19.62
CA ARG A 154 -1.84 14.79 20.72
C ARG A 154 -0.39 14.43 20.35
N LEU A 155 -0.18 13.30 19.69
CA LEU A 155 1.13 12.88 19.22
C LEU A 155 1.68 13.79 18.12
N GLN A 156 0.85 14.15 17.13
CA GLN A 156 1.20 15.11 16.08
C GLN A 156 1.59 16.48 16.67
N GLU A 157 0.85 16.96 17.67
CA GLU A 157 1.18 18.22 18.36
C GLU A 157 2.56 18.17 19.02
N LYS A 158 2.93 17.05 19.66
CA LYS A 158 4.28 16.89 20.20
C LYS A 158 5.35 16.90 19.11
N LEU A 159 5.07 16.26 17.98
CA LEU A 159 6.01 16.18 16.86
C LEU A 159 6.20 17.52 16.14
N LEU A 160 5.16 18.37 16.11
CA LEU A 160 5.21 19.74 15.61
C LEU A 160 6.20 20.63 16.40
N HIS A 161 6.29 20.41 17.70
CA HIS A 161 7.20 21.15 18.59
C HIS A 161 8.53 20.44 18.84
N PHE A 162 8.74 19.28 18.22
CA PHE A 162 10.00 18.56 18.33
C PHE A 162 11.10 19.28 17.53
N GLU A 163 12.16 19.69 18.21
CA GLU A 163 13.32 20.36 17.59
C GLU A 163 14.29 19.29 17.03
N GLY A 164 14.09 18.93 15.77
CA GLY A 164 14.94 17.98 15.03
C GLY A 164 14.28 17.47 13.76
N SER A 165 15.01 17.34 12.66
CA SER A 165 14.45 16.80 11.41
C SER A 165 14.22 15.28 11.56
N THR A 166 13.02 14.82 11.23
CA THR A 166 12.69 13.39 11.21
C THR A 166 11.67 13.13 10.12
N ASP A 167 11.92 12.12 9.28
CA ASP A 167 10.97 11.66 8.24
C ASP A 167 9.66 11.15 8.88
N ALA A 168 9.68 10.83 10.18
CA ALA A 168 8.49 10.49 10.95
C ALA A 168 7.43 11.63 10.94
N ARG A 169 7.84 12.89 10.74
CA ARG A 169 6.90 14.03 10.54
C ARG A 169 6.09 13.91 9.27
N TYR A 170 6.72 13.47 8.18
CA TYR A 170 6.06 13.32 6.89
C TYR A 170 4.89 12.34 7.02
N MET A 171 5.14 11.15 7.59
CA MET A 171 4.10 10.16 7.86
C MET A 171 3.01 10.72 8.76
N ALA A 172 3.38 11.41 9.85
CA ALA A 172 2.40 11.94 10.78
C ALA A 172 1.49 13.01 10.15
N PHE A 173 2.03 13.89 9.30
CA PHE A 173 1.27 14.99 8.71
C PHE A 173 0.44 14.61 7.48
N GLN A 174 0.73 13.48 6.84
CA GLN A 174 -0.10 12.93 5.76
C GLN A 174 -1.49 12.46 6.23
N ILE A 175 -1.61 12.04 7.50
CA ILE A 175 -2.76 11.25 7.95
C ILE A 175 -3.93 12.13 8.38
N LEU A 176 -3.66 13.19 9.16
CA LEU A 176 -4.69 14.10 9.67
C LEU A 176 -4.24 15.55 9.53
N PRO A 177 -5.10 16.43 8.98
CA PRO A 177 -4.84 17.87 8.98
C PRO A 177 -4.65 18.41 10.40
N LEU A 178 -3.65 19.28 10.56
CA LEU A 178 -3.39 19.96 11.83
C LEU A 178 -4.39 21.08 12.10
N ALA A 179 -4.72 21.30 13.37
CA ALA A 179 -5.62 22.37 13.76
C ALA A 179 -5.09 23.77 13.34
N ALA A 180 -6.00 24.69 13.02
CA ALA A 180 -5.67 26.06 12.58
C ALA A 180 -4.75 26.82 13.55
N LYS A 181 -4.85 26.55 14.86
CA LYS A 181 -3.98 27.16 15.89
C LYS A 181 -2.48 26.91 15.67
N HIS A 182 -2.13 25.87 14.90
CA HIS A 182 -0.75 25.45 14.65
C HIS A 182 -0.13 26.02 13.38
N GLU A 183 -0.91 26.75 12.57
CA GLU A 183 -0.49 27.24 11.26
C GLU A 183 0.86 27.98 11.29
N LYS A 184 1.05 28.88 12.26
CA LYS A 184 2.29 29.65 12.37
C LYS A 184 3.51 28.73 12.49
N ARG A 185 3.43 27.71 13.34
CA ARG A 185 4.53 26.76 13.56
C ARG A 185 4.75 25.87 12.35
N VAL A 186 3.69 25.44 11.68
CA VAL A 186 3.79 24.68 10.43
C VAL A 186 4.49 25.49 9.35
N ARG A 187 4.13 26.78 9.18
CA ARG A 187 4.79 27.69 8.24
C ARG A 187 6.28 27.85 8.54
N GLU A 188 6.65 28.03 9.81
CA GLU A 188 8.05 28.10 10.24
C GLU A 188 8.83 26.83 9.84
N LEU A 189 8.25 25.65 10.05
CA LEU A 189 8.86 24.37 9.67
C LEU A 189 8.96 24.20 8.14
N ALA A 190 7.95 24.63 7.40
CA ALA A 190 7.94 24.57 5.94
C ALA A 190 9.00 25.49 5.32
N MET A 191 9.18 26.71 5.87
CA MET A 191 10.28 27.60 5.51
C MET A 191 11.67 26.99 5.78
N GLN A 192 11.77 26.12 6.79
CA GLN A 192 12.97 25.34 7.09
C GLN A 192 13.08 24.06 6.26
N LYS A 193 12.15 23.81 5.32
CA LYS A 193 12.04 22.58 4.51
C LYS A 193 11.99 21.29 5.33
N SER A 194 11.43 21.36 6.54
CA SER A 194 11.26 20.20 7.41
C SER A 194 10.34 19.15 6.76
N PRO A 195 10.62 17.84 6.91
CA PRO A 195 9.78 16.78 6.35
C PRO A 195 8.30 16.91 6.70
N GLY A 196 7.44 16.80 5.69
CA GLY A 196 5.98 16.87 5.82
C GLY A 196 5.39 18.25 6.06
N ALA A 197 6.22 19.26 6.32
CA ALA A 197 5.73 20.57 6.72
C ALA A 197 5.06 21.33 5.56
N ALA A 198 5.51 21.12 4.32
CA ALA A 198 4.88 21.76 3.16
C ALA A 198 3.50 21.15 2.88
N LEU A 199 3.38 19.83 2.99
CA LEU A 199 2.09 19.14 2.92
C LEU A 199 1.14 19.60 4.03
N ALA A 200 1.63 19.66 5.27
CA ALA A 200 0.84 20.18 6.39
C ALA A 200 0.39 21.63 6.16
N LEU A 201 1.25 22.46 5.56
CA LEU A 201 0.94 23.86 5.24
C LEU A 201 -0.15 23.96 4.16
N ALA A 202 -0.10 23.09 3.15
CA ALA A 202 -1.09 23.05 2.06
C ALA A 202 -2.52 22.86 2.56
N HIS A 203 -2.74 22.11 3.66
CA HIS A 203 -4.07 21.95 4.25
C HIS A 203 -4.71 23.26 4.74
N TYR A 204 -3.94 24.34 4.94
CA TYR A 204 -4.48 25.65 5.28
C TYR A 204 -4.93 26.46 4.05
N GLY A 205 -4.47 26.09 2.84
CA GLY A 205 -4.94 26.64 1.57
C GLY A 205 -4.81 28.15 1.41
N LYS A 206 -3.66 28.73 1.78
CA LYS A 206 -3.41 30.17 1.68
C LYS A 206 -2.48 30.52 0.53
N ASP A 207 -2.88 31.50 -0.28
CA ASP A 207 -2.06 32.02 -1.39
C ASP A 207 -0.67 32.50 -0.94
N SER A 208 -0.55 33.02 0.29
CA SER A 208 0.74 33.45 0.86
C SER A 208 1.75 32.32 1.05
N ASP A 209 1.30 31.06 1.03
CA ASP A 209 2.11 29.87 1.30
C ASP A 209 2.60 29.17 0.01
N VAL A 210 2.09 29.58 -1.15
CA VAL A 210 2.42 29.00 -2.48
C VAL A 210 3.93 28.96 -2.71
N SER A 211 4.62 30.09 -2.57
CA SER A 211 6.09 30.16 -2.77
C SER A 211 6.89 29.27 -1.81
N ILE A 212 6.38 29.02 -0.60
CA ILE A 212 7.02 28.15 0.38
C ILE A 212 6.88 26.69 -0.09
N ILE A 213 5.70 26.30 -0.54
CA ILE A 213 5.42 24.96 -1.07
C ILE A 213 6.25 24.70 -2.34
N GLN A 214 6.34 25.65 -3.28
CA GLN A 214 7.18 25.51 -4.48
C GLN A 214 8.66 25.28 -4.13
N SER A 215 9.15 25.93 -3.08
CA SER A 215 10.57 25.89 -2.70
C SER A 215 11.10 24.49 -2.34
N ILE A 216 10.21 23.53 -2.08
CA ILE A 216 10.59 22.14 -1.75
C ILE A 216 10.64 21.21 -2.97
N GLN A 217 10.09 21.59 -4.12
CA GLN A 217 9.93 20.71 -5.29
C GLN A 217 11.24 20.03 -5.71
N ALA A 218 12.34 20.79 -5.79
CA ALA A 218 13.64 20.28 -6.24
C ALA A 218 14.25 19.24 -5.27
N GLU A 219 13.94 19.33 -3.98
CA GLU A 219 14.50 18.48 -2.92
C GLU A 219 13.56 17.34 -2.52
N ARG A 220 12.23 17.55 -2.66
CA ARG A 220 11.17 16.70 -2.12
C ARG A 220 9.95 16.65 -3.05
N ALA A 221 10.17 16.25 -4.30
CA ALA A 221 9.13 16.23 -5.33
C ALA A 221 7.84 15.48 -4.92
N ALA A 222 7.94 14.33 -4.24
CA ALA A 222 6.78 13.60 -3.71
C ALA A 222 5.91 14.48 -2.80
N GLU A 223 6.54 15.08 -1.78
CA GLU A 223 5.85 15.93 -0.80
C GLU A 223 5.25 17.17 -1.49
N PHE A 224 5.93 17.70 -2.51
CA PHE A 224 5.40 18.79 -3.33
C PHE A 224 4.12 18.37 -4.07
N TYR A 225 4.14 17.25 -4.80
CA TYR A 225 2.95 16.80 -5.53
C TYR A 225 1.79 16.48 -4.60
N GLU A 226 2.05 15.89 -3.42
CA GLU A 226 1.02 15.67 -2.41
C GLU A 226 0.45 17.00 -1.86
N ALA A 227 1.30 18.01 -1.65
CA ALA A 227 0.84 19.34 -1.26
C ALA A 227 -0.08 19.95 -2.33
N VAL A 228 0.23 19.79 -3.62
CA VAL A 228 -0.62 20.24 -4.74
C VAL A 228 -1.93 19.45 -4.84
N GLN A 229 -1.93 18.16 -4.49
CA GLN A 229 -3.17 17.38 -4.39
C GLN A 229 -4.14 17.98 -3.37
N VAL A 230 -3.61 18.42 -2.23
CA VAL A 230 -4.38 19.04 -1.13
C VAL A 230 -4.80 20.47 -1.45
N PHE A 231 -3.91 21.25 -2.07
CA PHE A 231 -4.12 22.66 -2.42
C PHE A 231 -3.74 22.91 -3.88
N PRO A 232 -4.61 22.57 -4.86
CA PRO A 232 -4.37 22.91 -6.25
C PRO A 232 -4.48 24.43 -6.43
N HIS A 233 -3.39 25.07 -6.86
CA HIS A 233 -3.29 26.52 -7.06
C HIS A 233 -2.64 26.80 -8.42
N GLU A 234 -3.15 27.80 -9.17
CA GLU A 234 -2.71 28.09 -10.55
C GLU A 234 -1.19 28.21 -10.70
N ASP A 235 -0.51 28.86 -9.74
CA ASP A 235 0.94 29.04 -9.77
C ASP A 235 1.74 27.72 -9.77
N PHE A 236 1.15 26.58 -9.34
CA PHE A 236 1.83 25.28 -9.41
C PHE A 236 1.71 24.60 -10.79
N LYS A 237 0.90 25.12 -11.71
CA LYS A 237 0.71 24.50 -13.05
C LYS A 237 2.00 24.50 -13.86
N ASP A 238 2.73 25.62 -13.85
CA ASP A 238 4.02 25.74 -14.55
C ASP A 238 5.04 24.72 -13.99
N ASP A 239 5.11 24.57 -12.66
CA ASP A 239 5.97 23.59 -12.01
C ASP A 239 5.64 22.14 -12.43
N LEU A 240 4.34 21.83 -12.57
CA LEU A 240 3.86 20.52 -13.04
C LEU A 240 4.18 20.30 -14.52
N GLU A 241 4.04 21.31 -15.36
CA GLU A 241 4.40 21.23 -16.78
C GLU A 241 5.91 21.01 -16.96
N ASP A 242 6.73 21.78 -16.27
CA ASP A 242 8.20 21.68 -16.30
C ASP A 242 8.70 20.33 -15.79
N SER A 243 7.96 19.70 -14.87
CA SER A 243 8.29 18.38 -14.33
C SER A 243 7.97 17.22 -15.29
N TYR A 244 7.16 17.45 -16.33
CA TYR A 244 6.60 16.37 -17.17
C TYR A 244 7.69 15.48 -17.78
N ASP A 245 8.67 16.09 -18.45
CA ASP A 245 9.74 15.35 -19.14
C ASP A 245 10.60 14.53 -18.16
N SER A 246 10.81 15.06 -16.95
CA SER A 246 11.51 14.36 -15.88
C SER A 246 10.70 13.16 -15.40
N ILE A 247 9.40 13.31 -15.13
CA ILE A 247 8.53 12.22 -14.65
C ILE A 247 8.36 11.11 -15.70
N MET A 248 8.42 11.46 -16.98
CA MET A 248 8.38 10.52 -18.09
C MET A 248 9.74 9.83 -18.34
N ALA A 249 10.83 10.33 -17.77
CA ALA A 249 12.15 9.71 -17.90
C ALA A 249 12.27 8.39 -17.09
N PRO A 250 13.03 7.40 -17.57
CA PRO A 250 13.14 6.07 -16.95
C PRO A 250 13.65 6.06 -15.50
N LYS A 251 14.42 7.06 -15.10
CA LYS A 251 15.07 7.12 -13.78
C LYS A 251 14.17 7.61 -12.65
N TYR A 252 12.96 8.08 -12.95
CA TYR A 252 12.07 8.74 -11.98
C TYR A 252 10.70 8.07 -11.81
N LEU A 253 10.66 6.73 -11.86
CA LEU A 253 9.43 5.95 -11.65
C LEU A 253 8.77 6.20 -10.28
N TYR A 254 9.51 6.68 -9.29
CA TYR A 254 9.07 6.67 -7.89
C TYR A 254 7.96 7.68 -7.53
N TYR A 255 7.79 8.78 -8.29
CA TYR A 255 6.80 9.83 -7.97
C TYR A 255 5.70 10.02 -9.02
N ARG A 256 5.61 9.08 -9.97
CA ARG A 256 4.75 9.23 -11.14
C ARG A 256 3.26 9.25 -10.77
N THR A 257 2.89 8.46 -9.77
CA THR A 257 1.51 8.35 -9.30
C THR A 257 1.08 9.63 -8.58
N GLU A 258 1.92 10.16 -7.69
CA GLU A 258 1.69 11.40 -6.95
C GLU A 258 1.62 12.60 -7.90
N TYR A 259 2.47 12.63 -8.93
CA TYR A 259 2.44 13.66 -9.97
C TYR A 259 1.11 13.69 -10.73
N PHE A 260 0.63 12.54 -11.22
CA PHE A 260 -0.65 12.52 -11.94
C PHE A 260 -1.86 12.76 -11.03
N ALA A 261 -1.78 12.35 -9.75
CA ALA A 261 -2.78 12.70 -8.76
C ALA A 261 -2.82 14.22 -8.50
N ALA A 262 -1.66 14.89 -8.47
CA ALA A 262 -1.57 16.35 -8.36
C ALA A 262 -2.17 17.07 -9.57
N ILE A 263 -1.99 16.55 -10.77
CA ILE A 263 -2.68 17.08 -11.96
C ILE A 263 -4.20 16.84 -11.83
N ALA A 264 -4.59 15.63 -11.43
CA ALA A 264 -6.00 15.27 -11.31
C ALA A 264 -6.76 16.13 -10.27
N SER A 265 -6.09 16.70 -9.26
CA SER A 265 -6.76 17.53 -8.25
C SER A 265 -7.35 18.84 -8.78
N TYR A 266 -6.89 19.37 -9.92
CA TYR A 266 -7.40 20.61 -10.52
C TYR A 266 -8.80 20.47 -11.13
N ARG A 267 -9.16 19.29 -11.64
CA ARG A 267 -10.51 18.95 -12.14
C ARG A 267 -11.02 19.86 -13.28
N ASP A 268 -10.11 20.47 -14.02
CA ASP A 268 -10.39 21.42 -15.10
C ASP A 268 -9.90 20.89 -16.47
N ASP A 269 -10.07 21.69 -17.52
CA ASP A 269 -9.67 21.34 -18.88
C ASP A 269 -8.15 21.21 -19.03
N TRP A 270 -7.39 21.98 -18.24
CA TRP A 270 -5.93 21.87 -18.20
C TRP A 270 -5.50 20.49 -17.70
N ALA A 271 -6.08 20.03 -16.59
CA ALA A 271 -5.81 18.69 -16.04
C ALA A 271 -6.17 17.60 -17.05
N ARG A 272 -7.35 17.69 -17.69
CA ARG A 272 -7.77 16.75 -18.73
C ARG A 272 -6.80 16.70 -19.91
N SER A 273 -6.24 17.85 -20.30
CA SER A 273 -5.24 17.95 -21.37
C SER A 273 -3.94 17.26 -20.97
N MET A 274 -3.45 17.53 -19.75
CA MET A 274 -2.23 16.93 -19.20
C MET A 274 -2.34 15.41 -19.05
N LEU A 275 -3.46 14.91 -18.52
CA LEU A 275 -3.71 13.48 -18.29
C LEU A 275 -3.83 12.67 -19.59
N ARG A 276 -4.15 13.30 -20.73
CA ARG A 276 -4.15 12.66 -22.06
C ARG A 276 -2.76 12.51 -22.66
N ARG A 277 -1.76 13.29 -22.25
CA ARG A 277 -0.42 13.29 -22.87
C ARG A 277 0.24 11.89 -22.88
N PRO A 278 0.20 11.10 -21.78
CA PRO A 278 0.75 9.73 -21.76
C PRO A 278 0.13 8.76 -22.77
N TYR A 279 -1.09 9.04 -23.24
CA TYR A 279 -1.82 8.20 -24.20
C TYR A 279 -1.57 8.62 -25.66
N ARG A 280 -1.04 9.82 -25.90
CA ARG A 280 -0.80 10.36 -27.26
C ARG A 280 0.65 10.20 -27.75
N ILE A 281 1.60 10.06 -26.84
CA ILE A 281 3.03 10.05 -27.16
C ILE A 281 3.55 8.61 -27.09
N HIS A 282 4.12 8.12 -28.19
CA HIS A 282 4.61 6.74 -28.30
C HIS A 282 6.10 6.57 -27.92
N PHE A 283 6.80 7.66 -27.57
CA PHE A 283 8.25 7.64 -27.35
C PHE A 283 8.66 7.52 -25.87
N PHE A 284 7.74 7.16 -24.97
CA PHE A 284 8.10 6.85 -23.59
C PHE A 284 8.78 5.49 -23.51
N GLN A 285 9.75 5.36 -22.59
CA GLN A 285 10.39 4.07 -22.35
C GLN A 285 9.46 3.09 -21.63
N ASP A 286 8.51 3.60 -20.84
CA ASP A 286 7.49 2.80 -20.15
C ASP A 286 6.14 3.54 -20.18
N PRO A 287 5.45 3.52 -21.34
CA PRO A 287 4.16 4.18 -21.51
C PRO A 287 3.09 3.50 -20.65
N ASP A 288 3.18 2.20 -20.39
CA ASP A 288 2.15 1.45 -19.67
C ASP A 288 2.15 1.81 -18.18
N ALA A 289 3.32 1.93 -17.54
CA ALA A 289 3.36 2.43 -16.16
C ALA A 289 2.82 3.87 -16.06
N ALA A 290 3.05 4.73 -17.06
CA ALA A 290 2.51 6.09 -17.05
C ALA A 290 0.99 6.11 -17.21
N ARG A 291 0.46 5.30 -18.14
CA ARG A 291 -0.98 5.13 -18.33
C ARG A 291 -1.64 4.54 -17.09
N ALA A 292 -1.01 3.57 -16.44
CA ALA A 292 -1.47 2.99 -15.18
C ALA A 292 -1.51 4.04 -14.04
N SER A 293 -0.48 4.89 -13.90
CA SER A 293 -0.50 5.99 -12.92
C SER A 293 -1.59 7.02 -13.21
N VAL A 294 -1.83 7.37 -14.49
CA VAL A 294 -2.98 8.23 -14.86
C VAL A 294 -4.30 7.56 -14.48
N MET A 295 -4.48 6.29 -14.87
CA MET A 295 -5.70 5.53 -14.59
C MET A 295 -5.96 5.48 -13.09
N TYR A 296 -4.93 5.23 -12.28
CA TYR A 296 -5.02 5.28 -10.82
C TYR A 296 -5.48 6.66 -10.32
N ALA A 297 -4.83 7.74 -10.76
CA ALA A 297 -5.10 9.10 -10.31
C ALA A 297 -6.55 9.54 -10.59
N ILE A 298 -7.06 9.26 -11.78
CA ILE A 298 -8.43 9.64 -12.17
C ILE A 298 -9.50 8.71 -11.58
N SER A 299 -9.11 7.52 -11.16
CA SER A 299 -10.00 6.49 -10.59
C SER A 299 -10.22 6.61 -9.09
N MET A 300 -9.52 7.53 -8.41
CA MET A 300 -9.73 7.81 -6.99
C MET A 300 -11.16 8.30 -6.76
N GLU A 301 -11.80 7.87 -5.66
CA GLU A 301 -13.24 8.10 -5.40
C GLU A 301 -13.67 9.56 -5.54
N HIS A 302 -12.90 10.50 -4.97
CA HIS A 302 -13.21 11.93 -5.02
C HIS A 302 -12.89 12.59 -6.38
N GLN A 303 -12.20 11.88 -7.28
CA GLN A 303 -11.88 12.35 -8.64
C GLN A 303 -12.83 11.78 -9.69
N LEU A 304 -13.46 10.64 -9.40
CA LEU A 304 -14.32 9.90 -10.32
C LEU A 304 -15.40 10.75 -11.02
N PRO A 305 -16.14 11.65 -10.33
CA PRO A 305 -17.17 12.46 -10.98
C PRO A 305 -16.64 13.40 -12.05
N TYR A 306 -15.36 13.79 -11.97
CA TYR A 306 -14.74 14.73 -12.89
C TYR A 306 -14.15 14.04 -14.12
N TYR A 307 -13.75 12.77 -14.00
CA TYR A 307 -12.96 12.10 -15.04
C TYR A 307 -13.59 10.82 -15.59
N THR A 308 -14.89 10.60 -15.37
CA THR A 308 -15.62 9.44 -15.91
C THR A 308 -15.42 9.27 -17.42
N GLU A 309 -15.47 10.36 -18.19
CA GLU A 309 -15.22 10.32 -19.65
C GLU A 309 -13.79 9.86 -19.98
N LEU A 310 -12.77 10.34 -19.26
CA LEU A 310 -11.38 9.93 -19.48
C LEU A 310 -11.16 8.47 -19.10
N ILE A 311 -11.79 8.00 -18.03
CA ILE A 311 -11.69 6.59 -17.61
C ILE A 311 -12.19 5.70 -18.73
N TRP A 312 -13.34 6.03 -19.33
CA TRP A 312 -13.87 5.29 -20.48
C TRP A 312 -13.05 5.46 -21.75
N GLU A 313 -12.47 6.64 -21.99
CA GLU A 313 -11.55 6.89 -23.11
C GLU A 313 -10.32 5.96 -23.03
N PHE A 314 -9.84 5.70 -21.81
CA PHE A 314 -8.60 4.94 -21.59
C PHE A 314 -8.81 3.46 -21.28
N SER A 315 -10.05 3.03 -21.01
CA SER A 315 -10.34 1.70 -20.47
C SER A 315 -9.99 0.54 -21.41
N ASP A 316 -9.87 0.80 -22.71
CA ASP A 316 -9.43 -0.20 -23.70
C ASP A 316 -7.93 -0.53 -23.58
N SER A 317 -7.14 0.36 -23.00
CA SER A 317 -5.69 0.21 -22.87
C SER A 317 -5.20 0.00 -21.44
N GLN A 318 -6.04 0.29 -20.45
CA GLN A 318 -5.76 0.14 -19.03
C GLN A 318 -7.00 -0.33 -18.29
N SER A 319 -6.86 -1.40 -17.50
CA SER A 319 -7.99 -1.94 -16.75
C SER A 319 -8.39 -1.04 -15.58
N ILE A 320 -9.69 -0.75 -15.49
CA ILE A 320 -10.30 0.00 -14.40
C ILE A 320 -10.18 -0.79 -13.08
N SER A 321 -9.90 -0.12 -11.96
CA SER A 321 -9.87 -0.78 -10.65
C SER A 321 -11.21 -1.43 -10.30
N ALA A 322 -11.20 -2.48 -9.47
CA ALA A 322 -12.44 -3.16 -9.06
C ALA A 322 -13.42 -2.21 -8.34
N ASN A 323 -12.91 -1.28 -7.52
CA ASN A 323 -13.72 -0.31 -6.79
C ASN A 323 -14.35 0.72 -7.74
N THR A 324 -13.52 1.29 -8.63
CA THR A 324 -13.97 2.27 -9.63
C THR A 324 -15.00 1.66 -10.58
N PHE A 325 -14.78 0.42 -11.01
CA PHE A 325 -15.77 -0.30 -11.82
C PHE A 325 -17.10 -0.46 -11.09
N LYS A 326 -17.10 -0.84 -9.81
CA LYS A 326 -18.33 -0.96 -9.02
C LYS A 326 -19.10 0.36 -8.96
N GLN A 327 -18.41 1.49 -8.78
CA GLN A 327 -19.02 2.81 -8.73
C GLN A 327 -19.56 3.26 -10.10
N LEU A 328 -18.81 3.03 -11.18
CA LEU A 328 -19.25 3.37 -12.54
C LEU A 328 -20.40 2.49 -13.05
N CYS A 329 -20.45 1.24 -12.57
CA CYS A 329 -21.35 0.20 -13.04
C CYS A 329 -22.31 -0.29 -11.94
N GLU A 330 -22.72 0.60 -11.04
CA GLU A 330 -23.75 0.32 -10.04
C GLU A 330 -25.08 -0.08 -10.69
N SER A 331 -25.38 0.50 -11.85
CA SER A 331 -26.53 0.14 -12.68
C SER A 331 -26.10 -0.52 -13.99
N VAL A 332 -26.99 -1.33 -14.56
CA VAL A 332 -26.74 -2.01 -15.83
C VAL A 332 -26.72 -0.97 -16.95
N SER A 333 -25.66 -0.98 -17.77
CA SER A 333 -25.53 -0.11 -18.93
C SER A 333 -24.81 -0.85 -20.04
N ILE A 334 -25.12 -0.49 -21.30
CA ILE A 334 -24.45 -1.05 -22.47
C ILE A 334 -22.93 -0.81 -22.39
N GLN A 335 -22.52 0.36 -21.91
CA GLN A 335 -21.11 0.70 -21.74
C GLN A 335 -20.39 -0.25 -20.76
N CYS A 336 -21.00 -0.52 -19.61
CA CYS A 336 -20.45 -1.44 -18.62
C CYS A 336 -20.40 -2.88 -19.14
N THR A 337 -21.46 -3.36 -19.80
CA THR A 337 -21.48 -4.69 -20.42
C THR A 337 -20.41 -4.82 -21.50
N ASN A 338 -20.28 -3.83 -22.38
CA ASN A 338 -19.25 -3.84 -23.43
C ASN A 338 -17.83 -3.84 -22.83
N TYR A 339 -17.58 -2.97 -21.84
CA TYR A 339 -16.28 -2.92 -21.16
C TYR A 339 -15.93 -4.26 -20.52
N VAL A 340 -16.85 -4.85 -19.75
CA VAL A 340 -16.61 -6.14 -19.09
C VAL A 340 -16.39 -7.25 -20.10
N THR A 341 -17.19 -7.28 -21.17
CA THR A 341 -17.07 -8.29 -22.23
C THR A 341 -15.69 -8.20 -22.89
N ASN A 342 -15.28 -7.00 -23.31
CA ASN A 342 -13.98 -6.77 -23.92
C ASN A 342 -12.84 -7.10 -22.96
N THR A 343 -12.94 -6.66 -21.70
CA THR A 343 -11.91 -6.87 -20.68
C THR A 343 -11.73 -8.35 -20.34
N LEU A 344 -12.83 -9.09 -20.19
CA LEU A 344 -12.79 -10.52 -19.89
C LEU A 344 -12.35 -11.36 -21.10
N ALA A 345 -12.62 -10.91 -22.32
CA ALA A 345 -12.13 -11.56 -23.54
C ALA A 345 -10.61 -11.38 -23.74
N HIS A 346 -10.02 -10.31 -23.19
CA HIS A 346 -8.60 -9.96 -23.33
C HIS A 346 -7.85 -9.96 -21.99
N ILE A 347 -8.19 -10.88 -21.07
CA ILE A 347 -7.61 -10.94 -19.72
C ILE A 347 -6.08 -11.00 -19.75
N LYS A 348 -5.52 -11.78 -20.67
CA LYS A 348 -4.06 -11.94 -20.78
C LYS A 348 -3.37 -10.68 -21.26
N ASP A 349 -3.94 -10.03 -22.29
CA ASP A 349 -3.35 -8.81 -22.87
C ASP A 349 -3.36 -7.65 -21.86
N LEU A 350 -4.30 -7.67 -20.92
CA LEU A 350 -4.42 -6.68 -19.84
C LEU A 350 -3.74 -7.12 -18.52
N ASP A 351 -2.99 -8.22 -18.52
CA ASP A 351 -2.32 -8.82 -17.35
C ASP A 351 -3.26 -9.02 -16.14
N LEU A 352 -4.49 -9.45 -16.42
CA LEU A 352 -5.54 -9.63 -15.41
C LEU A 352 -5.60 -11.04 -14.83
N THR A 353 -4.81 -11.98 -15.33
CA THR A 353 -4.81 -13.38 -14.90
C THR A 353 -4.67 -13.55 -13.37
N PHE A 354 -3.89 -12.68 -12.73
CA PHE A 354 -3.66 -12.68 -11.28
C PHE A 354 -4.37 -11.53 -10.56
N SER A 355 -5.07 -10.65 -11.27
CA SER A 355 -5.86 -9.55 -10.73
C SER A 355 -7.25 -10.03 -10.28
N TRP A 356 -7.29 -10.99 -9.34
CA TRP A 356 -8.52 -11.72 -9.00
C TRP A 356 -9.66 -10.82 -8.53
N ASP A 357 -9.38 -9.71 -7.84
CA ASP A 357 -10.41 -8.78 -7.39
C ASP A 357 -11.09 -8.04 -8.55
N LYS A 358 -10.33 -7.67 -9.58
CA LYS A 358 -10.87 -7.05 -10.81
C LYS A 358 -11.72 -8.06 -11.57
N VAL A 359 -11.15 -9.24 -11.85
CA VAL A 359 -11.85 -10.31 -12.58
C VAL A 359 -13.12 -10.72 -11.83
N ARG A 360 -13.08 -10.83 -10.50
CA ARG A 360 -14.25 -11.13 -9.67
C ARG A 360 -15.33 -10.06 -9.81
N ALA A 361 -14.97 -8.78 -9.72
CA ALA A 361 -15.95 -7.70 -9.87
C ALA A 361 -16.66 -7.75 -11.24
N TYR A 362 -15.92 -8.06 -12.30
CA TYR A 362 -16.44 -8.18 -13.66
C TYR A 362 -17.31 -9.44 -13.83
N THR A 363 -16.87 -10.59 -13.32
CA THR A 363 -17.67 -11.82 -13.38
C THR A 363 -18.94 -11.71 -12.54
N ASP A 364 -18.89 -11.08 -11.36
CA ASP A 364 -20.07 -10.85 -10.53
C ASP A 364 -21.08 -9.92 -11.21
N TYR A 365 -20.60 -8.95 -11.99
CA TYR A 365 -21.44 -8.10 -12.81
C TYR A 365 -22.19 -8.90 -13.88
N LEU A 366 -21.49 -9.66 -14.73
CA LEU A 366 -22.17 -10.45 -15.75
C LEU A 366 -23.02 -11.57 -15.16
N LYS A 367 -22.59 -12.21 -14.07
CA LYS A 367 -23.39 -13.24 -13.38
C LYS A 367 -24.78 -12.72 -12.99
N ARG A 368 -24.88 -11.46 -12.57
CA ARG A 368 -26.16 -10.84 -12.19
C ARG A 368 -26.97 -10.35 -13.40
N ASN A 369 -26.30 -9.91 -14.46
CA ASN A 369 -26.93 -9.12 -15.52
C ASN A 369 -27.06 -9.85 -16.86
N ASP A 370 -26.11 -10.73 -17.18
CA ASP A 370 -26.07 -11.54 -18.41
C ASP A 370 -25.26 -12.84 -18.18
N PRO A 371 -25.85 -13.84 -17.49
CA PRO A 371 -25.16 -15.09 -17.15
C PRO A 371 -24.84 -15.95 -18.38
N GLU A 372 -25.61 -15.84 -19.46
CA GLU A 372 -25.35 -16.56 -20.72
C GLU A 372 -24.10 -16.01 -21.42
N LEU A 373 -23.94 -14.68 -21.45
CA LEU A 373 -22.72 -14.06 -21.95
C LEU A 373 -21.50 -14.43 -21.10
N LEU A 374 -21.63 -14.44 -19.77
CA LEU A 374 -20.55 -14.89 -18.88
C LEU A 374 -20.13 -16.33 -19.19
N LYS A 375 -21.11 -17.23 -19.35
CA LYS A 375 -20.87 -18.63 -19.70
C LYS A 375 -20.12 -18.75 -21.03
N LYS A 376 -20.57 -18.02 -22.05
CA LYS A 376 -19.90 -17.97 -23.36
C LYS A 376 -18.44 -17.53 -23.24
N ILE A 377 -18.17 -16.44 -22.50
CA ILE A 377 -16.80 -15.94 -22.28
C ILE A 377 -15.93 -17.00 -21.59
N ILE A 378 -16.45 -17.67 -20.56
CA ILE A 378 -15.69 -18.72 -19.85
C ILE A 378 -15.37 -19.88 -20.78
N ILE A 379 -16.33 -20.31 -21.63
CA ILE A 379 -16.10 -21.37 -22.61
C ILE A 379 -15.03 -20.95 -23.62
N GLU A 380 -15.14 -19.74 -24.21
CA GLU A 380 -14.14 -19.22 -25.14
C GLU A 380 -12.73 -19.15 -24.52
N GLN A 381 -12.64 -18.81 -23.23
CA GLN A 381 -11.37 -18.78 -22.49
C GLN A 381 -10.82 -20.19 -22.16
N LEU A 382 -11.68 -21.19 -22.02
CA LEU A 382 -11.24 -22.59 -21.91
C LEU A 382 -10.74 -23.11 -23.27
N GLU A 383 -11.39 -22.72 -24.36
CA GLU A 383 -11.06 -23.12 -25.73
C GLU A 383 -9.84 -22.41 -26.31
N SER A 384 -9.50 -21.21 -25.81
CA SER A 384 -8.33 -20.45 -26.26
C SER A 384 -6.98 -21.13 -25.93
N GLY A 385 -6.99 -22.11 -25.03
CA GLY A 385 -5.80 -22.86 -24.61
C GLY A 385 -4.82 -22.02 -23.79
N GLU A 386 -5.28 -20.93 -23.16
CA GLU A 386 -4.44 -20.09 -22.32
C GLU A 386 -3.79 -20.87 -21.16
N MET A 387 -2.63 -20.40 -20.69
CA MET A 387 -1.87 -21.17 -19.69
C MET A 387 -2.60 -21.27 -18.34
N ALA A 388 -3.32 -20.22 -17.95
CA ALA A 388 -3.86 -20.05 -16.62
C ALA A 388 -5.32 -19.59 -16.65
N LEU A 389 -6.15 -20.21 -15.83
CA LEU A 389 -7.56 -19.84 -15.68
C LEU A 389 -7.72 -18.96 -14.42
N PRO A 390 -8.33 -17.78 -14.51
CA PRO A 390 -8.57 -16.92 -13.35
C PRO A 390 -9.40 -17.64 -12.27
N ALA A 391 -9.01 -17.49 -11.00
CA ALA A 391 -9.71 -18.12 -9.87
C ALA A 391 -11.24 -17.81 -9.81
N PRO A 392 -11.71 -16.59 -10.16
CA PRO A 392 -13.15 -16.33 -10.22
C PRO A 392 -13.91 -17.25 -11.19
N TYR A 393 -13.32 -17.64 -12.32
CA TYR A 393 -13.97 -18.54 -13.29
C TYR A 393 -14.18 -19.94 -12.71
N LEU A 394 -13.19 -20.45 -11.96
CA LEU A 394 -13.32 -21.72 -11.24
C LEU A 394 -14.50 -21.69 -10.25
N GLY A 395 -14.71 -20.55 -9.59
CA GLY A 395 -15.88 -20.32 -8.72
C GLY A 395 -17.19 -20.45 -9.48
N ILE A 396 -17.31 -19.78 -10.63
CA ILE A 396 -18.52 -19.86 -11.49
C ILE A 396 -18.79 -21.28 -11.97
N ILE A 397 -17.78 -21.98 -12.49
CA ILE A 397 -17.90 -23.36 -12.99
C ILE A 397 -18.31 -24.31 -11.86
N LYS A 398 -17.76 -24.12 -10.65
CA LYS A 398 -18.09 -24.93 -9.47
C LYS A 398 -19.53 -24.71 -8.99
N GLU A 399 -19.97 -23.46 -8.93
CA GLU A 399 -21.29 -23.09 -8.42
C GLU A 399 -22.42 -23.49 -9.37
N SER A 400 -22.25 -23.25 -10.67
CA SER A 400 -23.27 -23.53 -11.69
C SER A 400 -23.45 -25.02 -11.96
N LYS A 401 -22.35 -25.79 -11.93
CA LYS A 401 -22.30 -27.18 -12.38
C LYS A 401 -22.89 -27.41 -13.78
N ASP A 402 -22.75 -26.41 -14.65
CA ASP A 402 -23.33 -26.46 -15.99
C ASP A 402 -22.58 -27.48 -16.87
N PRO A 403 -23.27 -28.46 -17.49
CA PRO A 403 -22.63 -29.50 -18.30
C PRO A 403 -21.86 -28.94 -19.50
N ASP A 404 -22.18 -27.75 -19.99
CA ASP A 404 -21.52 -27.17 -21.16
C ASP A 404 -20.05 -26.78 -20.87
N TYR A 405 -19.66 -26.65 -19.60
CA TYR A 405 -18.24 -26.44 -19.24
C TYR A 405 -17.40 -27.72 -19.35
N VAL A 406 -18.02 -28.91 -19.30
CA VAL A 406 -17.30 -30.17 -19.09
C VAL A 406 -16.32 -30.49 -20.22
N ASN A 407 -16.78 -30.39 -21.47
CA ASN A 407 -15.92 -30.71 -22.61
C ASN A 407 -14.80 -29.68 -22.80
N PRO A 408 -15.07 -28.35 -22.86
CA PRO A 408 -14.02 -27.34 -22.92
C PRO A 408 -13.01 -27.45 -21.78
N ALA A 409 -13.48 -27.70 -20.54
CA ALA A 409 -12.60 -27.83 -19.38
C ALA A 409 -11.69 -29.07 -19.46
N LEU A 410 -12.19 -30.21 -19.93
CA LEU A 410 -11.38 -31.42 -20.09
C LEU A 410 -10.36 -31.28 -21.21
N GLU A 411 -10.70 -30.59 -22.30
CA GLU A 411 -9.78 -30.24 -23.39
C GLU A 411 -8.68 -29.31 -22.87
N PHE A 412 -9.03 -28.24 -22.17
CA PHE A 412 -8.09 -27.32 -21.52
C PHE A 412 -7.10 -28.04 -20.58
N ILE A 413 -7.58 -28.99 -19.76
CA ILE A 413 -6.75 -29.84 -18.88
C ILE A 413 -5.79 -30.71 -19.70
N GLN A 414 -6.25 -31.24 -20.84
CA GLN A 414 -5.48 -32.09 -21.74
C GLN A 414 -4.38 -31.33 -22.48
N GLU A 415 -4.49 -30.01 -22.66
CA GLU A 415 -3.49 -29.20 -23.34
C GLU A 415 -2.22 -28.93 -22.51
N LYS A 416 -1.12 -28.62 -23.20
CA LYS A 416 0.16 -28.17 -22.60
C LYS A 416 0.32 -26.65 -22.79
N PRO A 417 1.07 -25.95 -21.92
CA PRO A 417 1.80 -26.46 -20.75
C PRO A 417 0.91 -26.75 -19.54
N GLU A 418 1.49 -27.44 -18.56
CA GLU A 418 0.84 -27.73 -17.28
C GLU A 418 0.85 -26.49 -16.38
N HIS A 419 -0.27 -26.19 -15.74
CA HIS A 419 -0.41 -25.07 -14.81
C HIS A 419 -1.29 -25.47 -13.62
N TRP A 420 -1.08 -24.86 -12.45
CA TRP A 420 -1.80 -25.22 -11.22
C TRP A 420 -3.32 -24.98 -11.33
N SER A 421 -3.77 -24.01 -12.12
CA SER A 421 -5.20 -23.78 -12.38
C SER A 421 -5.87 -24.95 -13.11
N LYS A 422 -5.14 -25.76 -13.89
CA LYS A 422 -5.67 -26.97 -14.54
C LYS A 422 -5.93 -28.08 -13.52
N ARG A 423 -5.09 -28.20 -12.49
CA ARG A 423 -5.36 -29.06 -11.33
C ARG A 423 -6.64 -28.62 -10.63
N ASP A 424 -6.76 -27.34 -10.35
CA ASP A 424 -7.90 -26.81 -9.60
C ASP A 424 -9.20 -26.97 -10.40
N LEU A 425 -9.16 -26.78 -11.72
CA LEU A 425 -10.28 -27.09 -12.62
C LEU A 425 -10.65 -28.58 -12.59
N ALA A 426 -9.66 -29.49 -12.61
CA ALA A 426 -9.91 -30.92 -12.49
C ALA A 426 -10.58 -31.30 -11.17
N ILE A 427 -10.19 -30.65 -10.06
CA ILE A 427 -10.84 -30.81 -8.75
C ILE A 427 -12.29 -30.30 -8.81
N VAL A 428 -12.52 -29.12 -9.39
CA VAL A 428 -13.87 -28.58 -9.58
C VAL A 428 -14.77 -29.51 -10.40
N LEU A 429 -14.24 -30.12 -11.47
CA LEU A 429 -14.97 -31.08 -12.28
C LEU A 429 -15.30 -32.38 -11.52
N LEU A 430 -14.43 -32.84 -10.61
CA LEU A 430 -14.75 -33.99 -9.75
C LEU A 430 -15.96 -33.69 -8.84
N ASP A 431 -16.11 -32.45 -8.37
CA ASP A 431 -17.24 -32.03 -7.53
C ASP A 431 -18.60 -32.12 -8.26
N TYR A 432 -18.64 -32.35 -9.58
CA TYR A 432 -19.88 -32.59 -10.32
C TYR A 432 -20.50 -33.95 -9.96
N GLY A 433 -19.70 -34.91 -9.47
CA GLY A 433 -20.18 -36.24 -9.10
C GLY A 433 -20.49 -37.15 -10.28
N ASP A 434 -20.10 -36.78 -11.50
CA ASP A 434 -20.31 -37.55 -12.72
C ASP A 434 -19.18 -38.59 -12.91
N ILE A 435 -19.56 -39.87 -13.04
CA ILE A 435 -18.63 -40.99 -13.23
C ILE A 435 -17.82 -40.82 -14.52
N SER A 436 -18.44 -40.37 -15.61
CA SER A 436 -17.79 -40.21 -16.91
C SER A 436 -16.70 -39.13 -16.87
N ILE A 437 -16.92 -38.04 -16.13
CA ILE A 437 -15.92 -36.98 -15.90
C ILE A 437 -14.72 -37.55 -15.14
N LYS A 438 -14.98 -38.25 -14.02
CA LYS A 438 -13.94 -38.89 -13.22
C LYS A 438 -13.08 -39.84 -14.07
N GLU A 439 -13.72 -40.70 -14.86
CA GLU A 439 -13.03 -41.64 -15.74
C GLU A 439 -12.18 -40.94 -16.81
N ARG A 440 -12.65 -39.82 -17.38
CA ARG A 440 -11.87 -39.00 -18.31
C ARG A 440 -10.65 -38.39 -17.63
N LEU A 441 -10.79 -37.83 -16.43
CA LEU A 441 -9.67 -37.28 -15.65
C LEU A 441 -8.63 -38.36 -15.28
N LEU A 442 -9.08 -39.56 -14.89
CA LEU A 442 -8.18 -40.68 -14.61
C LEU A 442 -7.41 -41.15 -15.87
N ARG A 443 -8.02 -41.07 -17.06
CA ARG A 443 -7.34 -41.33 -18.34
C ARG A 443 -6.28 -40.28 -18.68
N LEU A 444 -6.49 -39.02 -18.30
CA LEU A 444 -5.51 -37.95 -18.49
C LEU A 444 -4.34 -38.04 -17.51
N ARG A 445 -4.57 -38.61 -16.31
CA ARG A 445 -3.61 -38.65 -15.19
C ARG A 445 -2.19 -39.10 -15.57
N PRO A 446 -1.97 -40.21 -16.31
CA PRO A 446 -0.60 -40.66 -16.65
C PRO A 446 0.22 -39.63 -17.43
N GLY A 447 -0.44 -38.74 -18.17
CA GLY A 447 0.21 -37.71 -18.99
C GLY A 447 0.28 -36.33 -18.33
N LYS A 448 -0.18 -36.18 -17.07
CA LYS A 448 -0.38 -34.88 -16.41
C LYS A 448 0.16 -34.89 -14.98
N ARG A 449 1.33 -34.29 -14.74
CA ARG A 449 1.98 -34.32 -13.41
C ARG A 449 1.11 -33.67 -12.34
N PHE A 450 0.40 -32.59 -12.66
CA PHE A 450 -0.46 -31.93 -11.69
C PHE A 450 -1.64 -32.80 -11.20
N LEU A 451 -2.05 -33.83 -11.95
CA LEU A 451 -3.06 -34.83 -11.52
C LEU A 451 -2.46 -35.90 -10.57
N HIS A 452 -1.17 -35.80 -10.22
CA HIS A 452 -0.54 -36.58 -9.16
C HIS A 452 -0.35 -35.78 -7.85
N SER A 453 -0.84 -34.54 -7.80
CA SER A 453 -0.69 -33.71 -6.60
C SER A 453 -1.49 -34.29 -5.43
N LYS A 454 -1.07 -33.94 -4.20
CA LYS A 454 -1.76 -34.35 -2.97
C LYS A 454 -3.20 -33.83 -2.94
N GLU A 455 -3.43 -32.61 -3.43
CA GLU A 455 -4.75 -31.98 -3.46
C GLU A 455 -5.71 -32.74 -4.38
N PHE A 456 -5.28 -33.09 -5.59
CA PHE A 456 -6.11 -33.85 -6.52
C PHE A 456 -6.37 -35.28 -6.03
N GLN A 457 -5.35 -35.95 -5.45
CA GLN A 457 -5.52 -37.28 -4.85
C GLN A 457 -6.54 -37.25 -3.70
N LYS A 458 -6.47 -36.24 -2.83
CA LYS A 458 -7.46 -36.03 -1.76
C LYS A 458 -8.86 -35.78 -2.32
N ALA A 459 -8.99 -35.04 -3.42
CA ALA A 459 -10.29 -34.84 -4.08
C ALA A 459 -10.85 -36.16 -4.63
N LEU A 460 -10.03 -36.99 -5.27
CA LEU A 460 -10.41 -38.32 -5.77
C LEU A 460 -10.86 -39.27 -4.65
N GLU A 461 -10.16 -39.29 -3.53
CA GLU A 461 -10.49 -40.15 -2.37
C GLU A 461 -11.81 -39.76 -1.71
N ASN A 462 -12.10 -38.45 -1.67
CA ASN A 462 -13.34 -37.93 -1.11
C ASN A 462 -14.51 -37.91 -2.11
N TRP A 463 -14.26 -38.26 -3.38
CA TRP A 463 -15.26 -38.21 -4.43
C TRP A 463 -16.40 -39.18 -4.15
N LYS A 464 -17.64 -38.70 -4.34
CA LYS A 464 -18.86 -39.50 -4.25
C LYS A 464 -19.67 -39.28 -5.53
N PRO A 465 -20.31 -40.33 -6.10
CA PRO A 465 -21.23 -40.15 -7.21
C PRO A 465 -22.35 -39.20 -6.77
N GLY A 466 -22.72 -38.26 -7.64
CA GLY A 466 -23.88 -37.40 -7.42
C GLY A 466 -25.15 -38.27 -7.35
N SER A 467 -26.06 -38.00 -6.42
CA SER A 467 -27.41 -38.58 -6.50
C SER A 467 -28.03 -38.10 -7.81
N GLU A 468 -28.37 -39.03 -8.70
CA GLU A 468 -29.03 -38.75 -9.98
C GLU A 468 -30.15 -37.71 -9.76
N ARG A 469 -30.03 -36.54 -10.40
CA ARG A 469 -31.03 -35.47 -10.37
C ARG A 469 -31.93 -35.57 -11.59
#